data_AF-A0A8B6BF10-F1
#
_entry.id   AF-A0A8B6BF10-F1
#
_cell.length_a   1.000
_cell.length_b   1.000
_cell.length_c   1.000
_cell.angle_alpha   90.00
_cell.angle_beta   90.00
_cell.angle_gamma   90.00
#
_symmetry.space_group_name_H-M   'P 1'
#
loop_
_entity.id
_entity.type
_entity.pdbx_description
1 polymer ?
#
loop_
_entity_poly.entity_id
_entity_poly.type
_entity_poly.pdbx_seq_one_letter_code
_entity_poly.pdbx_strand_id
1 'polypeptide(L)'
;MDRPSWKRLISRPKKLSTARSSGEDISDEDYTHAQKVWEAFECKTLRDYHDLYLETDDICQTHYGLDPANYYTSPGLSYDAALKTTGQKIGASFRSRYAMMFEQATRGGVAMISHRYGKANNPYMSTYDASQPTKYLTYLDANNLYGWAMSQPLPTGDFEWVEPEEIGEILEYPDDHEYGAMIECDLEYPQDLHDAHNDYPLAPRMWRSTKSGS
;
A
#
# COMPACT_ATOMS: atom_id res chain seq x y z
N MET A 1 4.52 -27.86 -39.48
CA MET A 1 4.12 -26.46 -39.74
C MET A 1 5.00 -25.58 -38.88
N ASP A 2 5.95 -24.88 -39.50
CA ASP A 2 6.96 -24.07 -38.82
C ASP A 2 6.34 -22.84 -38.13
N ARG A 3 6.73 -22.62 -36.87
CA ARG A 3 6.41 -21.38 -36.15
C ARG A 3 7.24 -20.24 -36.74
N PRO A 4 6.69 -19.03 -36.97
CA PRO A 4 7.46 -17.91 -37.50
C PRO A 4 8.64 -17.60 -36.58
N SER A 5 9.86 -17.63 -37.12
CA SER A 5 11.07 -17.32 -36.38
C SER A 5 11.16 -15.80 -36.18
N TRP A 6 10.99 -15.33 -34.94
CA TRP A 6 11.13 -13.93 -34.53
C TRP A 6 12.58 -13.39 -34.57
N LYS A 7 13.52 -14.07 -35.25
CA LYS A 7 14.96 -13.74 -35.29
C LYS A 7 15.32 -12.43 -36.03
N ARG A 8 14.37 -11.57 -36.39
CA ARG A 8 14.64 -10.38 -37.24
C ARG A 8 13.88 -9.11 -36.82
N LEU A 9 13.81 -8.81 -35.53
CA LEU A 9 13.46 -7.46 -35.05
C LEU A 9 14.63 -6.88 -34.24
N ILE A 10 15.65 -6.45 -34.98
CA ILE A 10 16.83 -5.74 -34.47
C ILE A 10 16.53 -4.24 -34.57
N SER A 11 15.72 -3.70 -33.67
CA SER A 11 15.70 -2.25 -33.46
C SER A 11 15.10 -1.89 -32.11
N ARG A 12 15.75 -0.92 -31.45
CA ARG A 12 15.21 -0.08 -30.37
C ARG A 12 13.76 0.30 -30.71
N PRO A 13 12.83 0.38 -29.73
CA PRO A 13 11.48 0.84 -29.99
C PRO A 13 11.55 2.16 -30.76
N LYS A 14 11.17 2.12 -32.05
CA LYS A 14 10.94 3.34 -32.81
C LYS A 14 9.58 3.84 -32.37
N LYS A 15 9.37 5.16 -32.30
CA LYS A 15 8.02 5.72 -32.26
C LYS A 15 7.30 5.28 -33.54
N LEU A 16 6.69 4.10 -33.50
CA LEU A 16 5.70 3.66 -34.47
C LEU A 16 4.36 3.90 -33.79
N SER A 17 3.64 4.85 -34.36
CA SER A 17 2.26 5.19 -34.05
C SER A 17 1.39 3.94 -33.98
N THR A 18 0.42 3.99 -33.06
CA THR A 18 -0.59 2.97 -32.74
C THR A 18 -0.17 1.81 -31.82
N ALA A 19 -0.55 1.92 -30.54
CA ALA A 19 -0.80 0.74 -29.71
C ALA A 19 -2.09 0.04 -30.20
N ARG A 20 -2.00 -1.25 -30.54
CA ARG A 20 -3.05 -1.98 -31.30
C ARG A 20 -4.29 -2.35 -30.48
N SER A 21 -4.49 -1.79 -29.30
CA SER A 21 -5.63 -2.09 -28.42
C SER A 21 -6.47 -0.88 -27.98
N SER A 22 -5.98 0.35 -28.14
CA SER A 22 -6.75 1.58 -27.83
C SER A 22 -6.94 2.53 -29.02
N GLY A 23 -6.20 2.35 -30.12
CA GLY A 23 -6.24 3.30 -31.25
C GLY A 23 -5.61 4.66 -30.93
N GLU A 24 -4.98 4.79 -29.76
CA GLU A 24 -4.30 6.00 -29.31
C GLU A 24 -2.78 5.89 -29.55
N ASP A 25 -2.15 7.04 -29.78
CA ASP A 25 -0.70 7.14 -29.89
C ASP A 25 -0.04 6.93 -28.52
N ILE A 26 1.12 6.27 -28.52
CA ILE A 26 1.92 6.04 -27.31
C ILE A 26 2.37 7.39 -26.76
N SER A 27 2.14 7.63 -25.46
CA SER A 27 2.55 8.87 -24.81
C SER A 27 4.08 9.03 -24.81
N ASP A 28 4.57 10.28 -24.79
CA ASP A 28 6.01 10.57 -24.70
C ASP A 28 6.63 10.02 -23.40
N GLU A 29 5.83 9.93 -22.33
CA GLU A 29 6.21 9.36 -21.04
C GLU A 29 6.42 7.85 -21.13
N ASP A 30 5.49 7.11 -21.75
CA ASP A 30 5.60 5.66 -21.94
C ASP A 30 6.79 5.29 -22.82
N TYR A 31 7.04 6.10 -23.86
CA TYR A 31 8.19 5.92 -24.73
C TYR A 31 9.52 6.13 -23.98
N THR A 32 9.57 7.16 -23.13
CA THR A 32 10.75 7.45 -22.31
C THR A 32 11.00 6.35 -21.27
N HIS A 33 9.94 5.81 -20.68
CA HIS A 33 10.02 4.68 -19.75
C HIS A 33 10.57 3.42 -20.44
N ALA A 34 10.02 3.05 -21.60
CA ALA A 34 10.48 1.90 -22.37
C ALA A 34 11.96 2.00 -22.79
N GLN A 35 12.43 3.21 -23.13
CA GLN A 35 13.85 3.44 -23.41
C GLN A 35 14.75 3.23 -22.19
N LYS A 36 14.33 3.69 -21.00
CA LYS A 36 15.07 3.47 -19.75
C LYS A 36 15.18 1.99 -19.41
N VAL A 37 14.09 1.23 -19.54
CA VAL A 37 14.08 -0.22 -19.30
C VAL A 37 15.01 -0.92 -20.30
N TRP A 38 14.92 -0.56 -21.58
CA TRP A 38 15.77 -1.13 -22.63
C TRP A 38 17.27 -0.94 -22.35
N GLU A 39 17.66 0.25 -21.87
CA GLU A 39 19.05 0.57 -21.54
C GLU A 39 19.50 -0.10 -20.24
N ALA A 40 18.65 -0.11 -19.21
CA ALA A 40 18.97 -0.69 -17.90
C ALA A 40 19.19 -2.20 -17.94
N PHE A 41 18.42 -2.92 -18.77
CA PHE A 41 18.54 -4.37 -18.95
C PHE A 41 19.41 -4.76 -20.16
N GLU A 42 20.13 -3.79 -20.73
CA GLU A 42 21.03 -3.98 -21.88
C GLU A 42 20.41 -4.74 -23.05
N CYS A 43 19.11 -4.53 -23.30
CA CYS A 43 18.38 -5.24 -24.35
C CYS A 43 19.00 -4.92 -25.72
N LYS A 44 19.25 -5.95 -26.55
CA LYS A 44 19.83 -5.77 -27.89
C LYS A 44 18.78 -5.96 -28.98
N THR A 45 17.75 -6.74 -28.69
CA THR A 45 16.66 -7.08 -29.59
C THR A 45 15.30 -6.91 -28.91
N LEU A 46 14.26 -6.75 -29.72
CA LEU A 46 12.89 -6.68 -29.19
C LEU A 46 12.51 -7.99 -28.48
N ARG A 47 13.14 -9.10 -28.87
CA ARG A 47 13.01 -10.37 -28.17
C ARG A 47 13.55 -10.29 -26.76
N ASP A 48 14.72 -9.69 -26.53
CA ASP A 48 15.28 -9.57 -25.17
C ASP A 48 14.35 -8.73 -24.28
N TYR A 49 13.79 -7.66 -24.84
CA TYR A 49 12.80 -6.83 -24.15
C TYR A 49 11.50 -7.60 -23.87
N HIS A 50 11.00 -8.37 -24.83
CA HIS A 50 9.80 -9.21 -24.66
C HIS A 50 10.03 -10.36 -23.68
N ASP A 51 11.17 -11.03 -23.75
CA ASP A 51 11.54 -12.14 -22.88
C ASP A 51 11.72 -11.63 -21.43
N LEU A 52 12.17 -10.38 -21.22
CA LEU A 52 12.17 -9.72 -19.91
C LEU A 52 10.76 -9.55 -19.33
N TYR A 53 9.76 -9.15 -20.14
CA TYR A 53 8.38 -9.10 -19.69
C TYR A 53 7.85 -10.50 -19.35
N LEU A 54 8.15 -11.50 -20.19
CA LEU A 54 7.75 -12.88 -19.93
C LEU A 54 8.44 -13.49 -18.71
N GLU A 55 9.65 -13.07 -18.37
CA GLU A 55 10.34 -13.54 -17.17
C GLU A 55 9.56 -13.13 -15.90
N THR A 56 8.91 -11.97 -15.91
CA THR A 56 8.00 -11.58 -14.81
C THR A 56 6.75 -12.47 -14.73
N ASP A 57 6.26 -12.96 -15.87
CA ASP A 57 5.14 -13.90 -15.91
C ASP A 57 5.55 -15.29 -15.37
N ASP A 58 6.76 -15.74 -15.72
CA ASP A 58 7.31 -17.03 -15.29
C ASP A 58 7.60 -17.05 -13.77
N ILE A 59 8.01 -15.92 -13.18
CA ILE A 59 8.19 -15.79 -11.72
C ILE A 59 6.87 -16.05 -10.98
N CYS A 60 5.77 -15.43 -11.42
CA CYS A 60 4.48 -15.59 -10.74
C CYS A 60 3.97 -17.03 -10.83
N GLN A 61 4.09 -17.64 -12.02
CA GLN A 61 3.67 -19.01 -12.24
C GLN A 61 4.57 -20.02 -11.51
N THR A 62 5.88 -19.80 -11.50
CA THR A 62 6.84 -20.68 -10.81
C THR A 62 6.71 -20.59 -9.28
N HIS A 63 6.57 -19.39 -8.73
CA HIS A 63 6.55 -19.20 -7.28
C HIS A 63 5.17 -19.45 -6.65
N TYR A 64 4.10 -18.97 -7.28
CA TYR A 64 2.75 -19.06 -6.70
C TYR A 64 1.87 -20.10 -7.41
N GLY A 65 2.28 -20.62 -8.58
CA GLY A 65 1.42 -21.47 -9.41
C GLY A 65 0.18 -20.74 -9.89
N LEU A 66 0.26 -19.41 -10.02
CA LEU A 66 -0.81 -18.56 -10.53
C LEU A 66 -0.33 -17.95 -11.83
N ASP A 67 -1.17 -18.06 -12.87
CA ASP A 67 -0.90 -17.47 -14.17
C ASP A 67 -1.41 -16.02 -14.18
N PRO A 68 -0.51 -15.01 -14.29
CA PRO A 68 -0.86 -13.59 -14.29
C PRO A 68 -1.88 -13.21 -15.35
N ALA A 69 -1.93 -13.94 -16.47
CA ALA A 69 -2.87 -13.66 -17.56
C ALA A 69 -4.34 -13.87 -17.16
N ASN A 70 -4.60 -14.57 -16.05
CA ASN A 70 -5.95 -14.76 -15.51
C ASN A 70 -6.42 -13.62 -14.59
N TYR A 71 -5.56 -12.62 -14.33
CA TYR A 71 -5.84 -11.53 -13.40
C TYR A 71 -5.91 -10.19 -14.13
N TYR A 72 -6.97 -9.43 -13.85
CA TYR A 72 -7.12 -8.08 -14.40
C TYR A 72 -6.17 -7.07 -13.78
N THR A 73 -5.69 -7.31 -12.56
CA THR A 73 -4.86 -6.36 -11.80
C THR A 73 -3.83 -7.09 -10.94
N SER A 74 -2.66 -6.47 -10.74
CA SER A 74 -1.61 -7.01 -9.87
C SER A 74 -2.05 -7.21 -8.41
N PRO A 75 -2.84 -6.32 -7.78
CA PRO A 75 -3.36 -6.55 -6.44
C PRO A 75 -4.26 -7.79 -6.33
N GLY A 76 -5.06 -8.08 -7.36
CA GLY A 76 -5.87 -9.31 -7.41
C GLY A 76 -5.01 -10.57 -7.44
N LEU A 77 -3.95 -10.56 -8.25
CA LEU A 77 -2.96 -11.65 -8.29
C LEU A 77 -2.26 -11.81 -6.93
N SER A 78 -1.79 -10.70 -6.33
CA SER A 78 -1.10 -10.74 -5.03
C SER A 78 -2.00 -11.23 -3.90
N TYR A 79 -3.28 -10.85 -3.92
CA TYR A 79 -4.27 -11.30 -2.94
C TYR A 79 -4.50 -12.82 -3.03
N ASP A 80 -4.74 -13.34 -4.24
CA ASP A 80 -4.92 -14.78 -4.44
C ASP A 80 -3.63 -15.56 -4.15
N ALA A 81 -2.46 -15.00 -4.49
CA ALA A 81 -1.17 -15.58 -4.13
C ALA A 81 -1.05 -15.71 -2.60
N ALA A 82 -1.39 -14.65 -1.85
CA ALA A 82 -1.36 -14.67 -0.39
C ALA A 82 -2.31 -15.73 0.20
N LEU A 83 -3.55 -15.82 -0.31
CA LEU A 83 -4.51 -16.84 0.14
C LEU A 83 -4.03 -18.26 -0.18
N LYS A 84 -3.47 -18.47 -1.37
CA LYS A 84 -2.95 -19.77 -1.77
C LYS A 84 -1.73 -20.19 -0.95
N THR A 85 -0.83 -19.26 -0.64
CA THR A 85 0.36 -19.53 0.18
C THR A 85 -0.01 -19.81 1.63
N THR A 86 -0.98 -19.07 2.19
CA THR A 86 -1.41 -19.23 3.59
C THR A 86 -2.43 -20.35 3.79
N GLY A 87 -3.12 -20.78 2.72
CA GLY A 87 -4.22 -21.74 2.79
C GLY A 87 -5.48 -21.20 3.47
N GLN A 88 -5.53 -19.91 3.78
CA GLN A 88 -6.62 -19.29 4.51
C GLN A 88 -7.86 -19.12 3.64
N LYS A 89 -9.03 -19.27 4.26
CA LYS A 89 -10.32 -19.00 3.65
C LYS A 89 -10.92 -17.77 4.30
N ILE A 90 -11.14 -16.73 3.52
CA ILE A 90 -11.79 -15.53 4.02
C ILE A 90 -13.29 -15.76 4.08
N GLY A 91 -13.85 -15.62 5.28
CA GLY A 91 -15.28 -15.67 5.54
C GLY A 91 -16.01 -14.56 4.79
N ALA A 92 -17.08 -14.94 4.11
CA ALA A 92 -17.96 -14.05 3.38
C ALA A 92 -18.64 -13.05 4.32
N SER A 93 -18.09 -11.84 4.46
CA SER A 93 -18.71 -10.71 5.16
C SER A 93 -19.82 -10.06 4.32
N PHE A 94 -20.77 -10.86 3.81
CA PHE A 94 -21.82 -10.40 2.88
C PHE A 94 -22.99 -9.70 3.57
N ARG A 95 -22.96 -9.53 4.89
CA ARG A 95 -23.96 -8.74 5.60
C ARG A 95 -23.52 -7.29 5.59
N SER A 96 -24.29 -6.43 4.91
CA SER A 96 -24.05 -5.00 4.71
C SER A 96 -23.55 -4.25 5.95
N ARG A 97 -23.99 -4.64 7.15
CA ARG A 97 -23.61 -4.00 8.43
C ARG A 97 -22.13 -4.16 8.79
N TYR A 98 -21.52 -5.35 8.61
CA TYR A 98 -20.08 -5.52 8.89
C TYR A 98 -19.24 -4.73 7.90
N ALA A 99 -19.58 -4.79 6.61
CA ALA A 99 -18.89 -4.04 5.57
C ALA A 99 -18.92 -2.53 5.84
N MET A 100 -20.09 -1.98 6.21
CA MET A 100 -20.20 -0.57 6.59
C MET A 100 -19.33 -0.20 7.78
N MET A 101 -19.28 -1.05 8.80
CA MET A 101 -18.44 -0.84 9.98
C MET A 101 -16.95 -0.82 9.60
N PHE A 102 -16.47 -1.79 8.81
CA PHE A 102 -15.09 -1.83 8.33
C PHE A 102 -14.73 -0.62 7.47
N GLU A 103 -15.60 -0.24 6.54
CA GLU A 103 -15.40 0.97 5.72
C GLU A 103 -15.32 2.24 6.58
N GLN A 104 -16.19 2.34 7.59
CA GLN A 104 -16.21 3.49 8.50
C GLN A 104 -15.03 3.53 9.46
N ALA A 105 -14.40 2.40 9.77
CA ALA A 105 -13.18 2.36 10.58
C ALA A 105 -11.89 2.37 9.79
N THR A 106 -11.93 2.10 8.50
CA THR A 106 -10.75 2.20 7.65
C THR A 106 -10.20 3.63 7.71
N ARG A 107 -8.93 3.75 8.09
CA ARG A 107 -8.16 5.00 8.09
C ARG A 107 -6.98 4.84 7.15
N GLY A 108 -6.61 5.91 6.47
CA GLY A 108 -5.38 5.95 5.68
C GLY A 108 -4.15 6.06 6.57
N GLY A 109 -2.98 6.21 5.94
CA GLY A 109 -1.74 6.48 6.66
C GLY A 109 -1.83 7.76 7.50
N VAL A 110 -1.20 7.74 8.67
CA VAL A 110 -1.12 8.91 9.54
C VAL A 110 -0.16 9.92 8.91
N ALA A 111 -0.66 11.11 8.59
CA ALA A 111 0.13 12.23 8.09
C ALA A 111 -0.10 13.44 9.00
N MET A 112 0.94 13.84 9.73
CA MET A 112 0.86 14.92 10.69
C MET A 112 2.12 15.79 10.67
N ILE A 113 1.93 17.10 10.88
CA ILE A 113 3.00 18.07 11.05
C ILE A 113 2.83 18.74 12.42
N SER A 114 3.57 18.27 13.43
CA SER A 114 3.54 18.81 14.79
C SER A 114 4.26 20.16 14.90
N HIS A 115 5.32 20.36 14.11
CA HIS A 115 6.07 21.61 14.05
C HIS A 115 6.22 22.10 12.61
N ARG A 116 5.80 23.34 12.36
CA ARG A 116 5.84 23.95 11.01
C ARG A 116 7.26 24.21 10.50
N TYR A 117 8.24 24.36 11.40
CA TYR A 117 9.62 24.64 11.05
C TYR A 117 10.60 24.01 12.04
N GLY A 118 11.53 23.21 11.53
CA GLY A 118 12.66 22.68 12.29
C GLY A 118 13.96 22.99 11.55
N LYS A 119 14.90 23.67 12.21
CA LYS A 119 16.25 23.89 11.70
C LYS A 119 17.25 23.11 12.55
N ALA A 120 18.13 22.36 11.91
CA ALA A 120 19.27 21.74 12.57
C ALA A 120 20.31 22.82 12.92
N ASN A 121 20.98 22.66 14.06
CA ASN A 121 22.13 23.47 14.47
C ASN A 121 23.16 22.53 15.07
N ASN A 122 24.07 21.97 14.27
CA ASN A 122 25.10 21.06 14.79
C ASN A 122 26.48 21.34 14.19
N PRO A 123 27.58 20.94 14.87
CA PRO A 123 28.95 21.30 14.48
C PRO A 123 29.39 20.83 13.10
N TYR A 124 28.65 19.92 12.47
CA TYR A 124 28.95 19.41 11.14
C TYR A 124 28.39 20.30 10.00
N MET A 125 27.64 21.35 10.34
CA MET A 125 27.02 22.26 9.37
C MET A 125 27.83 23.55 9.21
N SER A 126 27.97 24.03 7.98
CA SER A 126 28.64 25.31 7.68
C SER A 126 27.96 26.54 8.27
N THR A 127 26.72 26.39 8.72
CA THR A 127 25.88 27.45 9.34
C THR A 127 25.74 27.28 10.85
N TYR A 128 26.60 26.45 11.48
CA TYR A 128 26.59 26.21 12.92
C TYR A 128 26.82 27.49 13.71
N ASP A 129 25.97 27.74 14.70
CA ASP A 129 26.11 28.82 15.65
C ASP A 129 26.31 28.24 17.05
N ALA A 130 27.52 28.42 17.60
CA ALA A 130 27.90 27.94 18.92
C ALA A 130 27.19 28.70 20.07
N SER A 131 26.55 29.84 19.79
CA SER A 131 25.73 30.57 20.76
C SER A 131 24.33 29.96 20.93
N GLN A 132 23.91 29.10 19.99
CA GLN A 132 22.61 28.44 19.99
C GLN A 132 22.74 26.97 20.43
N PRO A 133 21.69 26.37 21.03
CA PRO A 133 21.73 24.98 21.43
C PRO A 133 21.95 24.03 20.24
N THR A 134 22.72 22.98 20.47
CA THR A 134 22.97 21.95 19.47
C THR A 134 21.68 21.15 19.19
N LYS A 135 21.26 21.10 17.92
CA LYS A 135 20.04 20.44 17.46
C LYS A 135 20.33 19.57 16.23
N TYR A 136 19.94 18.31 16.30
CA TYR A 136 19.97 17.36 15.19
C TYR A 136 18.56 17.13 14.65
N LEU A 137 18.45 16.86 13.36
CA LEU A 137 17.22 16.40 12.73
C LEU A 137 17.47 14.98 12.23
N THR A 138 16.59 14.06 12.60
CA THR A 138 16.67 12.66 12.22
C THR A 138 15.47 12.33 11.34
N TYR A 139 15.74 11.68 10.21
CA TYR A 139 14.70 11.10 9.37
C TYR A 139 14.66 9.60 9.63
N LEU A 140 13.49 9.09 10.03
CA LEU A 140 13.24 7.67 10.27
C LEU A 140 12.17 7.20 9.29
N ASP A 141 12.44 6.10 8.61
CA ASP A 141 11.52 5.47 7.67
C ASP A 141 11.43 3.97 7.97
N ALA A 142 10.21 3.44 7.99
CA ALA A 142 9.97 2.04 8.26
C ALA A 142 10.05 1.24 6.95
N ASN A 143 11.02 0.34 6.86
CA ASN A 143 11.15 -0.57 5.71
C ASN A 143 9.94 -1.52 5.66
N ASN A 144 9.15 -1.42 4.58
CA ASN A 144 8.00 -2.30 4.32
C ASN A 144 6.95 -2.32 5.46
N LEU A 145 6.51 -1.14 5.89
CA LEU A 145 5.53 -0.99 6.98
C LEU A 145 4.27 -1.85 6.80
N TYR A 146 3.66 -1.82 5.61
CA TYR A 146 2.45 -2.62 5.33
C TYR A 146 2.75 -4.11 5.27
N GLY A 147 3.91 -4.53 4.76
CA GLY A 147 4.29 -5.94 4.78
C GLY A 147 4.47 -6.49 6.19
N TRP A 148 5.04 -5.69 7.10
CA TRP A 148 5.10 -6.05 8.51
C TRP A 148 3.71 -6.06 9.19
N ALA A 149 2.83 -5.13 8.84
CA ALA A 149 1.45 -5.13 9.34
C ALA A 149 0.67 -6.36 8.84
N MET A 150 0.86 -6.75 7.57
CA MET A 150 0.24 -7.93 6.98
C MET A 150 0.78 -9.26 7.52
N SER A 151 1.92 -9.25 8.22
CA SER A 151 2.42 -10.45 8.92
C SER A 151 1.88 -10.60 10.35
N GLN A 152 1.12 -9.62 10.84
CA GLN A 152 0.44 -9.72 12.13
C GLN A 152 -0.87 -10.53 11.99
N PRO A 153 -1.49 -10.97 13.09
CA PRO A 153 -2.83 -11.57 13.07
C PRO A 153 -3.83 -10.63 12.38
N LEU A 154 -4.52 -11.13 11.36
CA LEU A 154 -5.54 -10.40 10.61
C LEU A 154 -6.89 -11.13 10.71
N PRO A 155 -8.01 -10.39 10.78
CA PRO A 155 -9.33 -11.00 10.83
C PRO A 155 -9.64 -11.70 9.50
N THR A 156 -9.97 -12.99 9.56
CA THR A 156 -10.28 -13.81 8.38
C THR A 156 -11.76 -14.14 8.26
N GLY A 157 -12.54 -14.15 9.34
CA GLY A 157 -13.94 -14.56 9.33
C GLY A 157 -14.60 -14.56 10.71
N ASP A 158 -15.74 -15.24 10.79
CA ASP A 158 -16.50 -15.47 12.03
C ASP A 158 -16.87 -14.20 12.81
N PHE A 159 -17.23 -13.16 12.06
CA PHE A 159 -17.67 -11.88 12.61
C PHE A 159 -19.04 -12.01 13.28
N GLU A 160 -19.09 -11.71 14.58
CA GLU A 160 -20.30 -11.70 15.38
C GLU A 160 -20.50 -10.34 16.03
N TRP A 161 -21.77 -9.94 16.20
CA TRP A 161 -22.11 -8.79 17.03
C TRP A 161 -22.27 -9.30 18.45
N VAL A 162 -21.57 -8.66 19.38
CA VAL A 162 -21.65 -8.92 20.82
C VAL A 162 -22.54 -7.88 21.48
N GLU A 163 -23.13 -8.23 22.62
CA GLU A 163 -23.91 -7.28 23.40
C GLU A 163 -22.97 -6.33 24.18
N PRO A 164 -23.39 -5.09 24.50
CA PRO A 164 -22.53 -4.11 25.16
C PRO A 164 -21.96 -4.56 26.51
N GLU A 165 -22.65 -5.46 27.22
CA GLU A 165 -22.21 -5.99 28.51
C GLU A 165 -20.91 -6.82 28.39
N GLU A 166 -20.63 -7.38 27.22
CA GLU A 166 -19.45 -8.21 26.94
C GLU A 166 -18.20 -7.38 26.61
N ILE A 167 -18.34 -6.06 26.40
CA ILE A 167 -17.22 -5.17 26.06
C ILE A 167 -16.14 -5.17 27.15
N GLY A 168 -16.53 -5.28 28.43
CA GLY A 168 -15.58 -5.33 29.53
C GLY A 168 -14.59 -6.49 29.41
N GLU A 169 -15.09 -7.69 29.06
CA GLU A 169 -14.28 -8.88 28.87
C GLU A 169 -13.37 -8.76 27.64
N ILE A 170 -13.89 -8.16 26.57
CA ILE A 170 -13.14 -7.92 25.32
C ILE A 170 -11.94 -6.99 25.54
N LEU A 171 -12.08 -5.97 26.38
CA LEU A 171 -10.98 -5.04 26.69
C LEU A 171 -9.85 -5.70 27.49
N GLU A 172 -10.09 -6.87 28.07
CA GLU A 172 -9.09 -7.66 28.78
C GLU A 172 -8.39 -8.70 27.88
N TYR A 173 -8.76 -8.79 26.60
CA TYR A 173 -8.11 -9.71 25.66
C TYR A 173 -6.61 -9.39 25.54
N PRO A 174 -5.73 -10.41 25.59
CA PRO A 174 -4.33 -10.22 25.31
C PRO A 174 -4.10 -9.88 23.83
N ASP A 175 -2.96 -9.27 23.50
CA ASP A 175 -2.62 -8.86 22.13
C ASP A 175 -2.58 -10.04 21.13
N ASP A 176 -2.35 -11.27 21.60
CA ASP A 176 -2.30 -12.49 20.81
C ASP A 176 -3.58 -13.35 20.92
N HIS A 177 -4.68 -12.74 21.39
CA HIS A 177 -5.97 -13.42 21.48
C HIS A 177 -6.45 -13.92 20.10
N GLU A 178 -7.10 -15.09 20.09
CA GLU A 178 -7.60 -15.72 18.87
C GLU A 178 -8.63 -14.85 18.14
N TYR A 179 -9.43 -14.10 18.90
CA TYR A 179 -10.42 -13.16 18.40
C TYR A 179 -9.99 -11.71 18.62
N GLY A 180 -10.08 -10.90 17.57
CA GLY A 180 -10.00 -9.45 17.67
C GLY A 180 -11.37 -8.80 17.88
N ALA A 181 -11.38 -7.55 18.30
CA ALA A 181 -12.61 -6.78 18.47
C ALA A 181 -12.54 -5.41 17.80
N MET A 182 -13.72 -4.93 17.39
CA MET A 182 -13.88 -3.60 16.84
C MET A 182 -15.06 -2.94 17.56
N ILE A 183 -14.82 -1.78 18.17
CA ILE A 183 -15.79 -1.11 19.03
C ILE A 183 -16.17 0.23 18.41
N GLU A 184 -17.47 0.47 18.26
CA GLU A 184 -18.03 1.78 17.95
C GLU A 184 -18.57 2.39 19.25
N CYS A 185 -18.01 3.52 19.68
CA CYS A 185 -18.40 4.19 20.91
C CYS A 185 -18.26 5.72 20.79
N ASP A 186 -19.00 6.42 21.64
CA ASP A 186 -18.79 7.83 21.89
C ASP A 186 -17.69 8.01 22.96
N LEU A 187 -16.73 8.88 22.69
CA LEU A 187 -15.60 9.14 23.58
C LEU A 187 -15.68 10.56 24.12
N GLU A 188 -15.62 10.69 25.44
CA GLU A 188 -15.31 11.97 26.09
C GLU A 188 -13.80 12.13 26.19
N TYR A 189 -13.27 13.28 25.74
CA TYR A 189 -11.84 13.54 25.71
C TYR A 189 -11.45 14.61 26.76
N PRO A 190 -10.87 14.20 27.91
CA PRO A 190 -10.56 15.10 29.02
C PRO A 190 -9.68 16.28 28.61
N GLN A 191 -10.02 17.47 29.11
CA GLN A 191 -9.36 18.72 28.69
C GLN A 191 -7.89 18.79 29.10
N ASP A 192 -7.54 18.17 30.22
CA ASP A 192 -6.17 18.06 30.73
C ASP A 192 -5.23 17.27 29.80
N LEU A 193 -5.78 16.42 28.92
CA LEU A 193 -5.00 15.64 27.95
C LEU A 193 -4.75 16.38 26.63
N HIS A 194 -5.42 17.52 26.40
CA HIS A 194 -5.37 18.21 25.10
C HIS A 194 -3.96 18.69 24.76
N ASP A 195 -3.25 19.27 25.72
CA ASP A 195 -1.89 19.78 25.51
C ASP A 195 -0.90 18.63 25.30
N ALA A 196 -1.05 17.53 26.05
CA ALA A 196 -0.16 16.37 25.98
C ALA A 196 -0.31 15.60 24.65
N HIS A 197 -1.53 15.52 24.12
CA HIS A 197 -1.84 14.80 22.89
C HIS A 197 -1.94 15.72 21.66
N ASN A 198 -1.56 16.99 21.78
CA ASN A 198 -1.62 17.94 20.67
C ASN A 198 -0.81 17.49 19.45
N ASP A 199 0.31 16.80 19.70
CA ASP A 199 1.19 16.26 18.65
C ASP A 199 0.74 14.90 18.11
N TYR A 200 -0.22 14.24 18.74
CA TYR A 200 -0.78 12.96 18.28
C TYR A 200 -2.16 12.72 18.93
N PRO A 201 -3.23 13.37 18.42
CA PRO A 201 -4.55 13.21 19.01
C PRO A 201 -5.06 11.80 18.78
N LEU A 202 -5.60 11.20 19.84
CA LEU A 202 -6.17 9.85 19.79
C LEU A 202 -7.57 9.89 19.19
N ALA A 203 -7.94 8.84 18.47
CA ALA A 203 -9.24 8.70 17.79
C ALA A 203 -9.66 9.90 16.91
N PRO A 204 -8.80 10.40 16.00
CA PRO A 204 -9.13 11.56 15.17
C PRO A 204 -10.28 11.24 14.22
N ARG A 205 -11.31 12.09 14.21
CA ARG A 205 -12.45 11.96 13.29
C ARG A 205 -12.16 12.63 11.96
N MET A 206 -12.38 11.93 10.85
CA MET A 206 -12.37 12.59 9.53
C MET A 206 -13.54 13.57 9.44
N TRP A 207 -13.23 14.86 9.24
CA TRP A 207 -14.24 15.86 8.92
C TRP A 207 -14.74 15.63 7.49
N ARG A 208 -15.91 15.01 7.33
CA ARG A 208 -16.61 14.98 6.04
C ARG A 208 -17.30 16.32 5.85
N SER A 209 -16.80 17.18 4.96
CA SER A 209 -17.56 18.36 4.56
C SER A 209 -18.82 17.91 3.84
N THR A 210 -19.99 18.08 4.45
CA THR A 210 -21.24 17.99 3.72
C THR A 210 -21.24 19.12 2.70
N LYS A 211 -21.09 18.80 1.41
CA LYS A 211 -21.50 19.73 0.36
C LYS A 211 -23.02 19.85 0.44
N SER A 212 -23.51 20.79 1.25
CA SER A 212 -24.87 21.29 1.12
C SER A 212 -24.97 21.93 -0.25
N GLY A 213 -25.75 21.34 -1.14
CA GLY A 213 -26.02 21.90 -2.46
C GLY A 213 -26.62 23.29 -2.31
N SER A 214 -25.95 24.27 -2.92
CA SER A 214 -26.52 25.55 -3.34
C SER A 214 -27.20 25.40 -4.69
#